data_AF-A0A895ZEM0-F1
#
_entry.id   AF-A0A895ZEM0-F1
#
_cell.length_a   1.000
_cell.length_b   1.000
_cell.length_c   1.000
_cell.angle_alpha   90.00
_cell.angle_beta   90.00
_cell.angle_gamma   90.00
#
_symmetry.space_group_name_H-M   'P 1'
#
loop_
_entity.id
_entity.type
_entity.pdbx_description
1 polymer ?
#
loop_
_entity_poly.entity_id
_entity_poly.type
_entity_poly.pdbx_seq_one_letter_code
_entity_poly.pdbx_strand_id
1 'polypeptide(L)'
;MKKKVVLINLLMSFTVLFAMLFQTLHSYEHIYKQLTEKHCDHKYAAHQKQITHSHTVENNCSVCHFAFSTFIPNTFQPLSFHTIIVENPIAFTFTKAASIFFKGSLFALRAPPALV
;
A
#
# COMPACT_ATOMS: atom_id res chain seq x y z
N MET A 1 -10.05 14.42 22.23
CA MET A 1 -9.33 13.15 21.92
C MET A 1 -8.32 13.32 20.79
N LYS A 2 -8.70 13.90 19.63
CA LYS A 2 -7.79 14.06 18.47
C LYS A 2 -6.47 14.80 18.75
N LYS A 3 -6.47 15.89 19.52
CA LYS A 3 -5.25 16.65 19.85
C LYS A 3 -4.21 15.84 20.66
N LYS A 4 -4.66 14.97 21.56
CA LYS A 4 -3.78 14.11 22.36
C LYS A 4 -3.13 13.03 21.48
N VAL A 5 -3.89 12.45 20.55
CA VAL A 5 -3.38 11.47 19.58
C VAL A 5 -2.34 12.09 18.65
N VAL A 6 -2.55 13.35 18.20
CA VAL A 6 -1.58 14.07 17.38
C VAL A 6 -0.27 14.30 18.14
N LEU A 7 -0.33 14.70 19.41
CA LEU A 7 0.87 14.88 20.24
C LEU A 7 1.64 13.56 20.44
N ILE A 8 0.92 12.46 20.69
CA ILE A 8 1.53 11.13 20.84
C ILE A 8 2.22 10.69 19.54
N ASN A 9 1.59 10.89 18.39
CA ASN A 9 2.18 10.58 17.09
C ASN A 9 3.44 11.41 16.81
N LEU A 10 3.41 12.71 17.16
CA LEU A 10 4.57 13.58 17.00
C LEU A 10 5.73 13.13 17.90
N LEU A 11 5.45 12.81 19.16
CA LEU A 11 6.45 12.28 20.09
C LEU A 11 7.04 10.95 19.60
N MET A 12 6.19 10.02 19.13
CA MET A 12 6.65 8.76 18.53
C MET A 12 7.59 8.99 17.35
N SER A 13 7.19 9.85 16.40
CA SER A 13 8.04 10.19 15.25
C SER A 13 9.37 10.79 15.68
N PHE A 14 9.34 11.71 16.65
CA PHE A 14 10.55 12.32 17.21
C PHE A 14 11.46 11.29 17.89
N THR A 15 10.90 10.35 18.65
CA THR A 15 11.69 9.29 19.31
C THR A 15 12.38 8.38 18.30
N VAL A 16 11.72 8.05 17.19
CA VAL A 16 12.33 7.24 16.12
C VAL A 16 13.49 7.99 15.47
N LEU A 17 13.30 9.28 15.13
CA LEU A 17 14.37 10.12 14.59
C LEU A 17 15.55 10.26 15.55
N PHE A 18 15.27 10.47 16.83
CA PHE A 18 16.30 10.57 17.87
C PHE A 18 17.08 9.27 18.02
N ALA A 19 16.41 8.11 18.01
CA ALA A 19 17.07 6.80 18.08
C ALA A 19 18.00 6.57 16.88
N MET A 20 17.55 6.91 15.67
CA MET A 20 18.37 6.81 14.46
C MET A 20 19.60 7.73 14.53
N LEU A 21 19.44 8.98 14.98
CA LEU A 21 20.55 9.92 15.14
C LEU A 21 21.54 9.46 16.22
N PHE A 22 21.05 8.95 17.34
CA PHE A 22 21.91 8.46 18.41
C PHE A 22 22.78 7.28 17.94
N GLN A 23 22.17 6.33 17.21
CA GLN A 23 22.89 5.18 16.66
C GLN A 23 23.99 5.59 15.69
N THR A 24 23.75 6.60 14.83
CA THR A 24 24.78 7.09 13.90
C THR A 24 25.92 7.80 14.61
N LEU A 25 25.61 8.70 15.55
CA LEU A 25 26.64 9.40 16.34
C LEU A 25 27.51 8.41 17.14
N HIS A 26 26.91 7.39 17.75
CA HIS A 26 27.66 6.36 18.48
C HIS A 26 28.54 5.52 17.55
N SER A 27 28.06 5.22 16.33
CA SER A 27 28.88 4.56 15.32
C SER A 27 30.10 5.40 14.91
N TYR A 28 29.98 6.73 14.84
CA TYR A 28 31.11 7.61 14.55
C TYR A 28 32.17 7.58 15.65
N GLU A 29 31.77 7.51 16.92
CA GLU A 29 32.70 7.37 18.05
C GLU A 29 33.55 6.09 17.92
N HIS A 30 32.90 4.96 17.59
CA HIS A 30 33.62 3.69 17.36
C HIS A 30 34.60 3.79 16.19
N ILE A 31 34.19 4.39 15.07
CA ILE A 31 35.07 4.61 13.92
C ILE A 31 36.25 5.49 14.33
N TYR A 32 36.01 6.59 15.04
CA TYR A 32 37.05 7.49 15.51
C TYR A 32 38.05 6.77 16.44
N LYS A 33 37.53 5.95 17.36
CA LYS A 33 38.36 5.13 18.25
C LYS A 33 39.21 4.15 17.46
N GLN A 34 38.64 3.45 16.48
CA GLN A 34 39.40 2.54 15.60
C GLN A 34 40.49 3.24 14.79
N LEU A 35 40.26 4.47 14.34
CA LEU A 35 41.25 5.26 13.60
C LEU A 35 42.37 5.80 14.50
N THR A 36 42.08 6.08 15.77
CA THR A 36 43.05 6.63 16.73
C THR A 36 43.78 5.55 17.53
N GLU A 37 43.20 4.35 17.64
CA GLU A 37 43.83 3.17 18.21
C GLU A 37 45.11 2.85 17.41
N LYS A 38 46.25 2.80 18.11
CA LYS A 38 47.53 2.49 17.46
C LYS A 38 47.49 1.05 16.95
N HIS A 39 47.71 0.86 15.66
CA HIS A 39 47.89 -0.46 15.08
C HIS A 39 49.17 -1.10 15.68
N CYS A 40 49.00 -2.15 16.48
CA CYS A 40 50.11 -2.89 17.06
C CYS A 40 50.47 -4.07 16.14
N ASP A 41 51.57 -3.94 15.40
CA ASP A 41 52.18 -5.05 14.67
C ASP A 41 52.98 -5.92 15.64
N HIS A 42 52.37 -7.02 16.10
CA HIS A 42 53.04 -7.96 16.99
C HIS A 42 54.06 -8.80 16.23
N LYS A 43 55.36 -8.60 16.50
CA LYS A 43 56.39 -9.59 16.17
C LYS A 43 56.31 -10.74 17.17
N TYR A 44 55.65 -11.83 16.78
CA TYR A 44 55.56 -13.03 17.59
C TYR A 44 56.93 -13.72 17.70
N ALA A 45 57.57 -13.62 18.87
CA ALA A 45 58.69 -14.48 19.23
C ALA A 45 58.17 -15.77 19.89
N ALA A 46 58.72 -16.92 19.51
CA ALA A 46 58.34 -18.19 20.11
C ALA A 46 58.50 -18.13 21.64
N HIS A 47 57.44 -18.48 22.38
CA HIS A 47 57.34 -18.50 23.86
C HIS A 47 57.09 -17.16 24.59
N GLN A 48 56.90 -16.04 23.89
CA GLN A 48 56.53 -14.77 24.53
C GLN A 48 55.05 -14.42 24.29
N LYS A 49 54.16 -15.05 25.07
CA LYS A 49 52.75 -14.63 25.12
C LYS A 49 52.62 -13.38 25.99
N GLN A 50 52.49 -12.20 25.37
CA GLN A 50 52.25 -10.96 26.10
C GLN A 50 50.75 -10.80 26.40
N ILE A 51 50.39 -10.77 27.68
CA ILE A 51 49.01 -10.66 28.20
C ILE A 51 48.51 -9.19 28.15
N THR A 52 49.36 -8.24 27.75
CA THR A 52 49.14 -6.80 27.94
C THR A 52 48.34 -6.11 26.83
N HIS A 53 47.83 -6.83 25.84
CA HIS A 53 47.02 -6.23 24.77
C HIS A 53 45.76 -7.06 24.54
N SER A 54 44.60 -6.41 24.71
CA SER A 54 43.31 -7.02 24.34
C SER A 54 43.05 -6.71 22.87
N HIS A 55 43.10 -7.73 22.01
CA HIS A 55 42.72 -7.62 20.59
C HIS A 55 41.21 -7.48 20.36
N THR A 56 40.41 -7.44 21.42
CA THR A 56 38.98 -7.26 21.31
C THR A 56 38.68 -5.79 21.06
N VAL A 57 38.90 -5.35 19.82
CA VAL A 57 37.97 -4.38 19.23
C VAL A 57 36.61 -5.03 19.40
N GLU A 58 35.80 -4.49 20.29
CA GLU A 58 34.48 -5.00 20.60
C GLU A 58 33.60 -4.81 19.37
N ASN A 59 33.74 -5.71 18.39
CA ASN A 59 33.05 -5.66 17.10
C ASN A 59 31.54 -5.85 17.26
N ASN A 60 31.07 -6.21 18.46
CA ASN A 60 29.68 -6.47 18.76
C ASN A 60 29.12 -5.36 19.64
N CYS A 61 28.71 -4.25 19.03
CA CYS A 61 27.98 -3.19 19.74
C CYS A 61 26.47 -3.41 19.56
N SER A 62 25.75 -3.70 20.66
CA SER A 62 24.30 -3.90 20.64
C SER A 62 23.52 -2.68 20.15
N VAL A 63 24.05 -1.48 20.36
CA VAL A 63 23.46 -0.21 19.90
C VAL A 63 23.62 -0.06 18.39
N CYS A 64 24.82 -0.29 17.85
CA CYS A 64 25.07 -0.17 16.42
C CYS A 64 24.43 -1.29 15.59
N HIS A 65 24.27 -2.50 16.18
CA HIS A 65 23.64 -3.66 15.53
C HIS A 65 22.11 -3.65 15.60
N PHE A 66 21.49 -2.65 16.25
CA PHE A 66 20.05 -2.52 16.27
C PHE A 66 19.51 -2.09 14.90
N ALA A 67 18.58 -2.86 14.32
CA ALA A 67 17.93 -2.50 13.06
C ALA A 67 16.44 -2.85 13.11
N PHE A 68 15.61 -1.98 12.54
CA PHE A 68 14.20 -2.29 12.33
C PHE A 68 14.06 -3.30 11.19
N SER A 69 13.26 -4.35 11.40
CA SER A 69 12.89 -5.25 10.31
C SER A 69 12.02 -4.51 9.29
N THR A 70 12.23 -4.79 8.00
CA THR A 70 11.38 -4.29 6.91
C THR A 70 10.02 -5.00 6.85
N PHE A 71 9.82 -6.03 7.68
CA PHE A 71 8.57 -6.77 7.73
C PHE A 71 7.46 -5.95 8.40
N ILE A 72 6.43 -5.62 7.63
CA ILE A 72 5.19 -5.01 8.13
C ILE A 72 4.12 -6.11 8.12
N PRO A 73 3.59 -6.54 9.28
CA PRO A 73 2.52 -7.52 9.32
C PRO A 73 1.27 -6.93 8.64
N ASN A 74 0.87 -7.52 7.52
CA ASN A 74 -0.34 -7.12 6.81
C ASN A 74 -1.54 -7.89 7.35
N THR A 75 -2.50 -7.20 7.95
CA THR A 75 -3.82 -7.75 8.22
C THR A 75 -4.59 -7.80 6.91
N PHE A 76 -4.51 -8.93 6.20
CA PHE A 76 -5.24 -9.12 4.95
C PHE A 76 -6.75 -8.97 5.22
N GLN A 77 -7.36 -7.91 4.68
CA GLN A 77 -8.81 -7.75 4.72
C GLN A 77 -9.40 -8.37 3.44
N PRO A 78 -10.18 -9.46 3.53
CA PRO A 78 -10.77 -10.06 2.34
C PRO A 78 -11.81 -9.11 1.73
N LEU A 79 -11.67 -8.82 0.44
CA LEU A 79 -12.69 -8.10 -0.31
C LEU A 79 -13.76 -9.11 -0.77
N SER A 80 -14.99 -8.98 -0.27
CA SER A 80 -16.12 -9.81 -0.71
C SER A 80 -16.88 -9.11 -1.83
N PHE A 81 -16.91 -9.73 -3.01
CA PHE A 81 -17.77 -9.28 -4.11
C PHE A 81 -19.11 -10.01 -4.04
N HIS A 82 -20.21 -9.26 -4.06
CA HIS A 82 -21.55 -9.82 -4.14
C HIS A 82 -22.10 -9.63 -5.55
N THR A 83 -22.49 -10.72 -6.21
CA THR A 83 -23.20 -10.69 -7.48
C THR A 83 -24.63 -10.23 -7.25
N ILE A 84 -25.00 -9.08 -7.83
CA ILE A 84 -26.37 -8.57 -7.81
C ILE A 84 -27.11 -9.22 -8.99
N ILE A 85 -28.07 -10.10 -8.68
CA ILE A 85 -28.99 -10.64 -9.69
C ILE A 85 -30.15 -9.65 -9.80
N VAL A 86 -30.23 -8.95 -10.94
CA VAL A 86 -31.36 -8.08 -11.26
C VAL A 86 -32.28 -8.87 -12.19
N GLU A 87 -33.43 -9.28 -11.67
CA GLU A 87 -34.49 -9.88 -12.49
C GLU A 87 -35.18 -8.76 -13.28
N ASN A 88 -35.03 -8.77 -14.61
CA ASN A 88 -35.80 -7.91 -15.49
C ASN A 88 -37.10 -8.63 -15.87
N PRO A 89 -38.28 -8.18 -15.39
CA PRO A 89 -39.54 -8.76 -15.84
C PRO A 89 -39.75 -8.41 -17.32
N ILE A 90 -39.86 -9.42 -18.17
CA ILE A 90 -40.19 -9.24 -19.58
C ILE A 90 -41.67 -8.86 -19.67
N ALA A 91 -41.95 -7.59 -19.95
CA ALA A 91 -43.31 -7.11 -20.16
C ALA A 91 -43.73 -7.38 -21.62
N PHE A 92 -44.65 -8.34 -21.81
CA PHE A 92 -45.31 -8.54 -23.10
C PHE A 92 -46.60 -7.72 -23.16
N THR A 93 -46.68 -6.75 -24.07
CA THR A 93 -47.90 -6.02 -24.36
C THR A 93 -48.61 -6.64 -25.57
N PHE A 94 -49.77 -7.25 -25.34
CA PHE A 94 -50.64 -7.70 -26.43
C PHE A 94 -51.52 -6.54 -26.89
N THR A 95 -51.22 -5.95 -28.04
CA THR A 95 -52.12 -5.01 -28.72
C THR A 95 -53.09 -5.78 -29.60
N LYS A 96 -54.39 -5.60 -29.35
CA LYS A 96 -55.45 -6.14 -30.21
C LYS A 96 -55.41 -5.41 -31.55
N ALA A 97 -55.04 -6.12 -32.61
CA ALA A 97 -55.12 -5.58 -33.96
C ALA A 97 -56.59 -5.30 -34.31
N ALA A 98 -56.93 -4.02 -34.54
CA ALA A 98 -58.24 -3.65 -35.06
C ALA A 98 -58.28 -4.09 -36.54
N SER A 99 -59.00 -5.16 -36.84
CA SER A 99 -59.18 -5.61 -38.21
C SER A 99 -60.06 -4.62 -38.97
N ILE A 100 -59.45 -3.72 -39.73
CA ILE A 100 -60.13 -2.88 -40.71
C ILE A 100 -60.47 -3.72 -41.94
N PHE A 101 -61.42 -4.64 -41.80
CA PHE A 101 -62.03 -5.28 -42.96
C PHE A 101 -62.92 -4.26 -43.68
N PHE A 102 -62.66 -4.09 -44.98
CA PHE A 102 -63.36 -3.18 -45.88
C PHE A 102 -64.86 -3.52 -45.94
N LYS A 103 -65.71 -2.71 -45.31
CA LYS A 103 -67.17 -2.84 -45.38
C LYS A 103 -67.72 -2.11 -46.61
N GLY A 104 -67.62 -2.74 -47.78
CA GLY A 104 -68.58 -2.61 -48.90
C GLY A 104 -68.80 -1.24 -49.57
N SER A 105 -68.47 -1.16 -50.86
CA SER A 105 -68.92 -0.20 -51.89
C SER A 105 -68.77 1.30 -51.59
N LEU A 106 -67.59 1.86 -51.85
CA LEU A 106 -67.45 3.27 -52.17
C LEU A 106 -68.16 3.53 -53.52
N PHE A 107 -69.36 4.10 -53.48
CA PHE A 107 -70.01 4.70 -54.65
C PHE A 107 -69.25 5.97 -55.05
N ALA A 108 -68.03 5.82 -55.57
CA ALA A 108 -67.40 6.89 -56.32
C ALA A 108 -68.28 7.15 -57.56
N LEU A 109 -68.87 8.33 -57.64
CA LEU A 109 -69.74 8.74 -58.73
C LEU A 109 -68.96 8.67 -60.05
N ARG A 110 -69.18 7.63 -60.86
CA ARG A 110 -68.56 7.46 -62.20
C ARG A 110 -69.22 8.35 -63.25
N ALA A 111 -69.72 9.52 -62.87
CA ALA A 111 -70.26 10.48 -63.82
C ALA A 111 -69.10 11.29 -64.42
N PRO A 112 -69.09 11.56 -65.73
CA PRO A 112 -68.11 12.45 -66.34
C PRO A 112 -68.22 13.85 -65.70
N PRO A 113 -67.10 14.58 -65.56
CA PRO A 113 -67.08 15.89 -64.93
C PRO A 113 -67.99 16.87 -65.69
N ALA A 114 -68.86 17.58 -64.96
CA ALA A 114 -69.68 18.63 -65.52
C ALA A 114 -68.78 19.83 -65.89
N LEU A 115 -68.93 20.33 -67.11
CA LEU A 115 -68.32 21.59 -67.54
C LEU A 115 -69.01 22.73 -66.80
N VAL A 116 -68.29 23.38 -65.89
CA VAL A 116 -68.61 24.70 -65.34
C VAL A 116 -67.56 25.67 -65.86
#